data_AF-A0A1Q9SA76-F1
#
_entry.id   AF-A0A1Q9SA76-F1
#
_cell.length_a   1.000
_cell.length_b   1.000
_cell.length_c   1.000
_cell.angle_alpha   90.00
_cell.angle_beta   90.00
_cell.angle_gamma   90.00
#
_symmetry.space_group_name_H-M   'P 1'
#
loop_
_entity.id
_entity.type
_entity.pdbx_description
1 polymer ?
#
loop_
_entity_poly.entity_id
_entity_poly.type
_entity_poly.pdbx_seq_one_letter_code
_entity_poly.pdbx_strand_id
1 'polypeptide(L)'
;MSEWVAAVVEELGIEASVGGEVVDMVLDLTSDVAHGVSRPGAPVTAFLVGLAAGRAGDPAAAAREYAGKISALADRWDAGSNRPGRG
;
A
#
# COMPACT_ATOMS: atom_id res chain seq x y z
N MET A 1 -1.07 -8.19 -16.48
CA MET A 1 -0.88 -8.66 -15.08
C MET A 1 0.21 -9.71 -15.08
N SER A 2 1.12 -9.70 -14.12
CA SER A 2 2.11 -10.79 -14.03
C SER A 2 1.40 -12.11 -13.77
N GLU A 3 1.92 -13.19 -14.36
CA GLU A 3 1.39 -14.56 -14.19
C GLU A 3 1.26 -14.94 -12.70
N TRP A 4 2.20 -14.48 -11.88
CA TRP A 4 2.16 -14.65 -10.42
C TRP A 4 0.95 -13.99 -9.75
N VAL A 5 0.64 -12.73 -10.08
CA VAL A 5 -0.50 -12.03 -9.45
C VAL A 5 -1.82 -12.68 -9.87
N ALA A 6 -1.92 -13.15 -11.12
CA ALA A 6 -3.08 -13.90 -11.58
C ALA A 6 -3.28 -15.20 -10.77
N ALA A 7 -2.21 -15.98 -10.56
CA ALA A 7 -2.28 -17.20 -9.77
C ALA A 7 -2.70 -16.94 -8.30
N VAL A 8 -2.22 -15.85 -7.69
CA VAL A 8 -2.60 -15.47 -6.33
C VAL A 8 -4.07 -15.05 -6.24
N VAL A 9 -4.58 -14.32 -7.23
CA VAL A 9 -6.00 -13.93 -7.33
C VAL A 9 -6.90 -15.17 -7.39
N GLU A 10 -6.51 -16.15 -8.21
CA GLU A 10 -7.22 -17.43 -8.35
C GLU A 10 -7.19 -18.23 -7.03
N GLU A 11 -6.01 -18.43 -6.43
CA GLU A 11 -5.84 -19.19 -5.19
C GLU A 11 -6.63 -18.58 -4.01
N LEU A 12 -6.74 -17.25 -3.96
CA LEU A 12 -7.46 -16.54 -2.91
C LEU A 12 -8.96 -16.36 -3.20
N GLY A 13 -9.45 -16.81 -4.36
CA GLY A 13 -10.86 -16.66 -4.75
C GLY A 13 -11.29 -15.19 -4.84
N ILE A 14 -10.40 -14.30 -5.31
CA ILE A 14 -10.70 -12.87 -5.41
C ILE A 14 -11.53 -12.64 -6.68
N GLU A 15 -12.84 -12.46 -6.49
CA GLU A 15 -13.81 -12.15 -7.56
C GLU A 15 -13.63 -10.74 -8.16
N ALA A 16 -12.85 -9.88 -7.51
CA ALA A 16 -12.57 -8.54 -7.98
C ALA A 16 -11.50 -8.53 -9.07
N SER A 17 -11.72 -7.74 -10.13
CA SER A 17 -10.71 -7.56 -11.18
C SER A 17 -9.51 -6.79 -10.62
N VAL A 18 -8.42 -7.51 -10.33
CA VAL A 18 -7.12 -6.91 -10.05
C VAL A 18 -6.49 -6.52 -11.38
N GLY A 19 -6.77 -5.29 -11.83
CA GLY A 19 -6.22 -4.73 -13.06
C GLY A 19 -4.78 -4.25 -12.90
N GLY A 20 -4.12 -3.92 -14.02
CA GLY A 20 -2.78 -3.31 -14.02
C GLY A 20 -2.72 -2.03 -13.18
N GLU A 21 -3.75 -1.19 -13.25
CA GLU A 21 -3.84 0.04 -12.44
C GLU A 21 -3.76 -0.20 -10.92
N VAL A 22 -4.34 -1.31 -10.43
CA VAL A 22 -4.27 -1.65 -9.00
C VAL A 22 -2.86 -2.06 -8.61
N VAL A 23 -2.20 -2.83 -9.47
CA VAL A 23 -0.80 -3.24 -9.27
C VAL A 23 0.11 -2.02 -9.26
N ASP A 24 -0.02 -1.14 -10.25
CA ASP A 24 0.81 0.07 -10.37
C ASP A 24 0.62 0.98 -9.14
N MET A 25 -0.61 1.22 -8.73
CA MET A 25 -0.90 1.98 -7.50
C MET A 25 -0.26 1.38 -6.25
N VAL A 26 -0.32 0.05 -6.07
CA VAL A 26 0.31 -0.61 -4.92
C VAL A 26 1.83 -0.47 -4.98
N LEU A 27 2.42 -0.62 -6.17
CA LEU A 27 3.85 -0.47 -6.37
C LEU A 27 4.31 0.96 -6.08
N ASP A 28 3.59 1.97 -6.57
CA ASP A 28 3.87 3.39 -6.31
C ASP A 28 3.81 3.68 -4.80
N LEU A 29 2.73 3.28 -4.12
CA LEU A 29 2.61 3.42 -2.66
C LEU A 29 3.79 2.76 -1.93
N THR A 30 4.15 1.53 -2.31
CA THR A 30 5.28 0.84 -1.66
C THR A 30 6.61 1.52 -1.94
N SER A 31 6.78 2.11 -3.12
CA SER A 31 7.96 2.89 -3.48
C SER A 31 8.07 4.14 -2.59
N ASP A 32 7.00 4.92 -2.48
CA ASP A 32 6.98 6.15 -1.68
C ASP A 32 7.33 5.85 -0.21
N VAL A 33 6.75 4.80 0.37
CA VAL A 33 7.02 4.41 1.75
C VAL A 33 8.44 3.86 1.93
N ALA A 34 8.94 3.08 0.96
CA ALA A 34 10.28 2.53 1.03
C ALA A 34 11.37 3.62 0.98
N HIS A 35 11.13 4.68 0.21
CA HIS A 35 12.04 5.81 0.05
C HIS A 35 11.88 6.87 1.14
N GLY A 36 10.65 7.26 1.48
CA GLY A 36 10.35 8.34 2.43
C GLY A 36 10.32 7.92 3.90
N VAL A 37 9.97 6.66 4.20
CA VAL A 37 9.79 6.17 5.58
C VAL A 37 10.82 5.12 5.95
N SER A 38 10.67 3.90 5.40
CA SER A 38 11.60 2.79 5.59
C SER A 38 11.23 1.63 4.68
N ARG A 39 12.24 0.87 4.23
CA ARG A 39 12.02 -0.32 3.38
C ARG A 39 11.13 -1.39 4.04
N PRO A 40 11.25 -1.71 5.35
CA PRO A 40 10.33 -2.65 6.01
C PRO A 40 8.89 -2.10 6.16
N GLY A 41 8.72 -0.78 6.20
CA GLY A 41 7.41 -0.14 6.33
C GLY A 41 6.53 -0.29 5.08
N ALA A 42 7.13 -0.44 3.90
CA ALA A 42 6.42 -0.54 2.63
C ALA A 42 5.42 -1.72 2.55
N PRO A 43 5.83 -2.99 2.76
CA PRO A 43 4.89 -4.12 2.70
C PRO A 43 3.81 -4.06 3.79
N VAL A 44 4.16 -3.59 4.98
CA VAL A 44 3.21 -3.41 6.09
C VAL A 44 2.15 -2.38 5.73
N THR A 45 2.57 -1.28 5.10
CA THR A 45 1.66 -0.20 4.68
C THR A 45 0.70 -0.65 3.59
N ALA A 46 1.19 -1.36 2.57
CA ALA A 46 0.33 -1.92 1.52
C ALA A 46 -0.74 -2.86 2.09
N PHE A 47 -0.36 -3.72 3.04
CA PHE A 47 -1.32 -4.59 3.74
C PHE A 47 -2.37 -3.79 4.51
N LEU A 48 -1.96 -2.77 5.27
CA LEU A 48 -2.90 -1.93 6.04
C LEU A 48 -3.86 -1.15 5.15
N VAL A 49 -3.39 -0.62 4.01
CA VAL A 49 -4.25 0.05 3.03
C VAL A 49 -5.28 -0.91 2.45
N GLY A 50 -4.86 -2.10 2.01
CA GLY A 50 -5.78 -3.13 1.52
C GLY A 50 -6.80 -3.56 2.59
N LEU A 51 -6.34 -3.73 3.83
CA LEU A 51 -7.18 -4.11 4.95
C LEU A 51 -8.21 -3.02 5.33
N ALA A 52 -7.84 -1.74 5.24
CA ALA A 52 -8.76 -0.63 5.47
C ALA A 52 -9.77 -0.48 4.32
N ALA A 53 -9.30 -0.61 3.07
CA ALA A 53 -10.13 -0.55 1.88
C ALA A 53 -11.17 -1.67 1.85
N GLY A 54 -10.80 -2.90 2.21
CA GLY A 54 -11.72 -4.04 2.29
C GLY A 54 -12.85 -3.89 3.32
N ARG A 55 -12.77 -2.91 4.24
CA ARG A 55 -13.85 -2.58 5.19
C ARG A 55 -14.76 -1.45 4.72
N ALA A 56 -14.44 -0.80 3.61
CA ALA A 56 -15.25 0.27 3.05
C ALA A 56 -16.42 -0.28 2.21
N GLY A 57 -17.46 0.53 2.02
CA GLY A 57 -18.58 0.19 1.15
C GLY A 57 -18.20 0.11 -0.34
N ASP A 58 -17.14 0.82 -0.75
CA ASP A 58 -16.48 0.70 -2.04
C ASP A 58 -14.98 0.50 -1.84
N PRO A 59 -14.49 -0.75 -1.84
CA PRO A 59 -13.08 -1.06 -1.63
C PRO A 59 -12.15 -0.44 -2.69
N ALA A 60 -12.59 -0.33 -3.94
CA ALA A 60 -11.74 0.17 -5.02
C ALA A 60 -11.55 1.69 -4.94
N ALA A 61 -12.61 2.43 -4.62
CA ALA A 61 -12.51 3.86 -4.37
C ALA A 61 -11.68 4.15 -3.10
N ALA A 62 -11.95 3.41 -2.02
CA ALA A 62 -11.25 3.56 -0.76
C ALA A 62 -9.75 3.25 -0.88
N ALA A 63 -9.36 2.20 -1.61
CA ALA A 63 -7.96 1.86 -1.84
C ALA A 63 -7.18 3.02 -2.51
N ARG A 64 -7.76 3.64 -3.55
CA ARG A 64 -7.15 4.80 -4.23
C ARG A 64 -7.01 5.99 -3.31
N GLU A 65 -8.07 6.31 -2.56
CA GLU A 65 -8.06 7.41 -1.60
C GLU A 65 -7.00 7.21 -0.51
N TYR A 66 -6.95 6.01 0.07
CA TYR A 66 -6.01 5.68 1.13
C TYR A 66 -4.57 5.63 0.62
N ALA A 67 -4.32 5.04 -0.56
CA ALA A 67 -3.00 5.06 -1.18
C ALA A 67 -2.49 6.50 -1.33
N GLY A 68 -3.30 7.40 -1.91
CA GLY A 68 -2.91 8.81 -2.06
C GLY A 68 -2.65 9.53 -0.73
N LYS A 69 -3.49 9.30 0.29
CA LYS A 69 -3.29 9.87 1.63
C LYS A 69 -1.99 9.39 2.27
N ILE A 70 -1.65 8.12 2.10
CA ILE A 70 -0.47 7.52 2.73
C ILE A 70 0.82 7.86 1.97
N SER A 71 0.80 7.90 0.63
CA SER A 71 1.91 8.44 -0.16
C SER A 71 2.23 9.88 0.27
N ALA A 72 1.21 10.75 0.37
CA ALA A 72 1.41 12.12 0.83
C ALA A 72 1.91 12.20 2.30
N LEU A 73 1.59 11.22 3.14
CA LEU A 73 2.13 11.11 4.50
C LEU A 73 3.61 10.69 4.46
N ALA A 74 3.96 9.72 3.62
CA ALA A 74 5.32 9.24 3.43
C ALA A 74 6.24 10.35 2.90
N ASP A 75 5.77 11.16 1.95
CA ASP A 75 6.52 12.29 1.39
C ASP A 75 6.90 13.34 2.44
N ARG A 76 6.02 13.55 3.43
CA ARG A 76 6.23 14.52 4.51
C ARG A 76 6.87 13.89 5.75
N TRP A 77 7.22 12.60 5.69
CA TRP A 77 7.76 11.87 6.82
C TRP A 77 9.23 12.24 7.06
N ASP A 78 9.49 13.06 8.06
CA ASP A 78 10.86 13.36 8.47
C ASP A 78 11.38 12.23 9.38
N ALA A 79 12.03 11.24 8.75
CA ALA A 79 12.67 10.12 9.44
C ALA A 79 13.71 10.55 10.49
N GLY A 80 14.12 11.83 10.52
CA GLY A 80 15.03 12.43 11.51
C GLY A 80 14.39 12.88 12.82
N SER A 81 13.07 12.95 12.93
CA SER A 81 12.37 13.54 14.09
C SER A 81 11.96 12.53 15.20
N ASN A 82 12.22 11.23 15.01
CA ASN A 82 11.98 10.20 16.02
C ASN A 82 13.23 9.34 16.32
N ARG A 83 14.24 9.94 16.94
CA ARG A 83 15.17 9.19 17.79
C ARG A 83 14.74 9.45 19.24
N PRO A 84 14.02 8.53 19.91
CA PRO A 84 13.96 8.60 21.36
C PRO A 84 15.40 8.44 21.86
N GLY A 85 15.81 9.38 22.71
CA GLY A 85 17.16 9.43 23.25
C GLY A 85 17.62 8.07 23.76
N ARG A 86 18.85 7.71 23.42
CA ARG A 86 19.61 6.74 24.22
C ARG A 86 19.81 7.39 25.59
N GLY A 87 18.97 7.02 26.55
CA GLY A 87 19.28 7.10 27.97
C GLY A 87 20.06 5.85 28.39
#